data_AF-A0A960IUI6-F1
#
_entry.id   AF-A0A960IUI6-F1
#
_cell.length_a   1.000
_cell.length_b   1.000
_cell.length_c   1.000
_cell.angle_alpha   90.00
_cell.angle_beta   90.00
_cell.angle_gamma   90.00
#
_symmetry.space_group_name_H-M   'P 1'
#
loop_
_entity.id
_entity.type
_entity.pdbx_description
1 polymer ?
#
loop_
_entity_poly.entity_id
_entity_poly.type
_entity_poly.pdbx_seq_one_letter_code
_entity_poly.pdbx_strand_id
1 'polypeptide(L)'
;EPVDLPEGATDGEALSVEAPGELTIHGVTEQVTAELEAQLVDGTAVVVGSIDIDFTDFGIEAPSAPVVLSVSDEATVEFQLLFTPEGNAADGADGGSGSTATTETTTSAAP
;
A
#
# COMPACT_ATOMS: atom_id res chain seq x y z
N GLU A 1 4.10 7.02 -12.14
CA GLU A 1 3.28 8.12 -12.74
C GLU A 1 2.02 8.25 -11.91
N PRO A 2 1.38 9.43 -11.75
CA PRO A 2 0.06 9.49 -11.13
C PRO A 2 -0.93 8.59 -11.89
N VAL A 3 -1.75 7.86 -11.13
CA VAL A 3 -2.82 7.03 -11.67
C VAL A 3 -4.10 7.85 -11.67
N ASP A 4 -4.69 8.04 -12.85
CA ASP A 4 -5.95 8.77 -12.99
C ASP A 4 -7.12 7.94 -12.48
N LEU A 5 -8.00 8.57 -11.71
CA LEU A 5 -9.28 7.98 -11.36
C LEU A 5 -10.23 8.12 -12.57
N PRO A 6 -10.84 7.02 -13.06
CA PRO A 6 -11.79 7.06 -14.17
C PRO A 6 -13.00 7.92 -13.86
N GLU A 7 -13.53 8.51 -14.92
CA GLU A 7 -14.72 9.37 -14.90
C GLU A 7 -15.95 8.54 -14.48
N GLY A 8 -16.23 8.50 -13.16
CA GLY A 8 -17.25 7.63 -12.58
C GLY A 8 -17.04 7.32 -11.09
N ALA A 9 -15.86 7.60 -10.55
CA ALA A 9 -15.62 7.55 -9.11
C ALA A 9 -16.57 8.52 -8.38
N THR A 10 -17.67 7.98 -7.88
CA THR A 10 -18.70 8.67 -7.11
C THR A 10 -18.64 8.17 -5.67
N ASP A 11 -19.09 8.99 -4.71
CA ASP A 11 -19.13 8.59 -3.30
C ASP A 11 -19.83 7.22 -3.14
N GLY A 12 -19.10 6.28 -2.55
CA GLY A 12 -19.60 4.94 -2.23
C GLY A 12 -19.44 3.86 -3.31
N GLU A 13 -18.99 4.17 -4.53
CA GLU A 13 -18.69 3.13 -5.53
C GLU A 13 -17.21 2.73 -5.51
N ALA A 14 -16.95 1.43 -5.44
CA ALA A 14 -15.59 0.88 -5.47
C ALA A 14 -15.12 0.72 -6.91
N LEU A 15 -13.84 1.00 -7.13
CA LEU A 15 -13.23 1.01 -8.45
C LEU A 15 -11.89 0.27 -8.44
N SER A 16 -11.71 -0.65 -9.38
CA SER A 16 -10.44 -1.35 -9.59
C SER A 16 -9.52 -0.61 -10.56
N VAL A 17 -8.24 -0.46 -10.19
CA VAL A 17 -7.21 0.18 -11.01
C VAL A 17 -5.87 -0.54 -10.85
N GLU A 18 -5.09 -0.64 -11.93
CA GLU A 18 -3.71 -1.12 -11.89
C GLU A 18 -2.74 0.05 -11.80
N ALA A 19 -1.78 -0.02 -10.89
CA ALA A 19 -0.81 1.02 -10.65
C ALA A 19 0.62 0.49 -10.81
N PRO A 20 1.27 0.71 -11.98
CA PRO A 20 2.68 0.38 -12.15
C PRO A 20 3.55 1.32 -11.31
N GLY A 21 4.57 0.75 -10.65
CA GLY A 21 5.46 1.49 -9.77
C GLY A 21 6.76 0.74 -9.49
N GLU A 22 7.55 1.30 -8.58
CA GLU A 22 8.78 0.69 -8.10
C GLU A 22 8.61 0.30 -6.65
N LEU A 23 8.89 -0.96 -6.32
CA LEU A 23 8.93 -1.46 -4.97
C LEU A 23 10.39 -1.68 -4.58
N THR A 24 10.78 -1.17 -3.41
CA THR A 24 12.11 -1.40 -2.87
C THR A 24 12.03 -2.22 -1.60
N ILE A 25 12.64 -3.40 -1.61
CA ILE A 25 12.76 -4.29 -0.45
C ILE A 25 14.24 -4.55 -0.22
N HIS A 26 14.69 -4.35 1.02
CA HIS A 26 16.07 -4.62 1.42
C HIS A 26 17.14 -3.95 0.52
N GLY A 27 16.81 -2.79 -0.06
CA GLY A 27 17.71 -2.02 -0.93
C GLY A 27 17.76 -2.49 -2.38
N VAL A 28 17.00 -3.50 -2.77
CA VAL A 28 16.78 -3.91 -4.17
C VAL A 28 15.46 -3.31 -4.64
N THR A 29 15.45 -2.71 -5.84
CA THR A 29 14.29 -2.03 -6.42
C THR A 29 13.84 -2.74 -7.68
N GLU A 30 12.59 -3.20 -7.68
CA GLU A 30 11.97 -3.90 -8.81
C GLU A 30 10.73 -3.14 -9.29
N GLN A 31 10.42 -3.26 -10.58
CA GLN A 31 9.17 -2.75 -11.15
C GLN A 31 8.05 -3.73 -10.82
N VAL A 32 6.97 -3.21 -10.24
CA VAL A 32 5.79 -3.99 -9.88
C VAL A 32 4.52 -3.29 -10.35
N THR A 33 3.42 -4.04 -10.41
CA THR A 33 2.08 -3.48 -10.60
C THR A 33 1.26 -3.78 -9.36
N ALA A 34 0.71 -2.75 -8.72
CA ALA A 34 -0.25 -2.92 -7.65
C ALA A 34 -1.67 -3.00 -8.22
N GLU A 35 -2.43 -3.99 -7.76
CA GLU A 35 -3.88 -4.04 -7.95
C GLU A 35 -4.53 -3.22 -6.85
N LEU A 36 -5.32 -2.22 -7.23
CA LEU A 36 -5.94 -1.28 -6.30
C LEU A 36 -7.46 -1.36 -6.39
N GLU A 37 -8.13 -1.28 -5.25
CA GLU A 37 -9.55 -0.94 -5.15
C GLU A 37 -9.69 0.38 -4.40
N ALA A 38 -10.30 1.37 -5.04
CA ALA A 38 -10.48 2.72 -4.49
C ALA A 38 -11.96 3.06 -4.34
N GLN A 39 -12.32 3.72 -3.24
CA GLN A 39 -13.66 4.25 -2.98
C GLN A 39 -13.55 5.65 -2.37
N LEU A 40 -14.41 6.56 -2.81
CA LEU A 40 -14.57 7.85 -2.15
C LEU A 40 -15.62 7.74 -1.02
N VAL A 41 -15.24 8.13 0.19
CA VAL A 41 -16.12 8.12 1.37
C VAL A 41 -15.99 9.45 2.09
N ASP A 42 -17.06 10.25 2.07
CA ASP A 42 -17.12 11.55 2.75
C ASP A 42 -15.94 12.47 2.38
N GLY A 43 -15.54 12.46 1.09
CA GLY A 43 -14.42 13.25 0.58
C GLY A 43 -13.02 12.71 0.92
N THR A 44 -12.91 11.53 1.53
CA THR A 44 -11.65 10.79 1.71
C THR A 44 -11.59 9.64 0.72
N ALA A 45 -10.52 9.54 -0.06
CA ALA A 45 -10.31 8.37 -0.92
C ALA A 45 -9.69 7.25 -0.09
N VAL A 46 -10.42 6.15 0.06
CA VAL A 46 -9.97 4.91 0.71
C VAL A 46 -9.48 3.98 -0.38
N VAL A 47 -8.22 3.55 -0.31
CA VAL A 47 -7.60 2.65 -1.28
C VAL A 47 -7.10 1.41 -0.56
N VAL A 48 -7.50 0.24 -1.01
CA VAL A 48 -6.92 -1.05 -0.63
C VAL A 48 -6.11 -1.55 -1.81
N GLY A 49 -4.94 -2.13 -1.57
CA GLY A 49 -4.14 -2.67 -2.65
C GLY A 49 -3.35 -3.91 -2.27
N SER A 50 -3.04 -4.69 -3.30
CA SER A 50 -2.20 -5.88 -3.23
C SER A 50 -1.12 -5.84 -4.31
N ILE A 51 0.04 -6.39 -3.98
CA ILE A 51 1.14 -6.63 -4.91
C ILE A 51 1.64 -8.05 -4.65
N ASP A 52 1.56 -8.91 -5.66
CA ASP A 52 2.22 -10.21 -5.62
C ASP A 52 3.68 -10.05 -6.03
N ILE A 53 4.56 -10.66 -5.23
CA ILE A 53 6.00 -10.61 -5.42
C ILE A 53 6.63 -11.99 -5.25
N ASP A 54 7.79 -12.17 -5.87
CA ASP A 54 8.73 -13.23 -5.53
C ASP A 54 9.90 -12.60 -4.75
N PHE A 55 10.16 -13.11 -3.54
CA PHE A 55 11.24 -12.59 -2.69
C PHE A 55 12.63 -12.77 -3.30
N THR A 56 12.81 -13.73 -4.22
CA THR A 56 14.09 -13.97 -4.87
C THR A 56 14.47 -12.85 -5.84
N ASP A 57 13.49 -12.15 -6.44
CA ASP A 57 13.74 -10.94 -7.26
C ASP A 57 14.35 -9.81 -6.41
N PHE A 58 14.06 -9.80 -5.11
CA PHE A 58 14.63 -8.86 -4.14
C PHE A 58 15.89 -9.40 -3.43
N GLY A 59 16.43 -10.54 -3.87
CA GLY A 59 17.64 -11.16 -3.31
C GLY A 59 17.43 -11.80 -1.93
N ILE A 60 16.18 -12.13 -1.58
CA ILE A 60 15.84 -12.81 -0.33
C ILE A 60 15.62 -14.29 -0.65
N GLU A 61 16.50 -15.15 -0.13
CA GLU A 61 16.41 -16.60 -0.29
C GLU A 61 15.94 -17.25 1.01
N ALA A 62 15.05 -18.25 0.90
CA ALA A 62 14.61 -19.00 2.07
C ALA A 62 15.78 -19.72 2.78
N PRO A 63 15.84 -19.70 4.11
CA PRO A 63 16.91 -20.36 4.85
C PRO A 63 16.87 -21.89 4.63
N SER A 64 17.99 -22.44 4.16
CA SER A 64 18.16 -23.88 3.96
C SER A 64 18.86 -24.50 5.18
N ALA A 65 18.11 -24.90 6.21
CA ALA A 65 18.65 -25.67 7.33
C ALA A 65 17.90 -27.01 7.48
N PRO A 66 18.58 -28.11 7.88
CA PRO A 66 18.00 -29.46 7.85
C PRO A 66 16.82 -29.70 8.82
N VAL A 67 16.45 -28.72 9.65
CA VAL A 67 15.40 -28.82 10.68
C VAL A 67 14.35 -27.70 10.57
N VAL A 68 14.45 -26.81 9.58
CA VAL A 68 13.45 -25.74 9.38
C VAL A 68 12.51 -26.11 8.25
N LEU A 69 11.22 -25.83 8.43
CA LEU A 69 10.25 -25.89 7.33
C LEU A 69 10.59 -24.74 6.37
N SER A 70 10.75 -25.07 5.08
CA SER A 70 10.89 -24.07 4.02
C SER A 70 9.61 -23.24 3.93
N VAL A 71 9.78 -21.93 3.74
CA VAL A 71 8.69 -20.99 3.43
C VAL A 71 8.61 -20.80 1.92
N SER A 72 7.45 -20.37 1.40
CA SER A 72 7.32 -20.02 -0.01
C SER A 72 8.11 -18.75 -0.33
N ASP A 73 8.66 -18.69 -1.54
CA ASP A 73 9.33 -17.49 -2.06
C ASP A 73 8.30 -16.46 -2.57
N GLU A 74 7.09 -16.91 -2.92
CA GLU A 74 5.96 -16.05 -3.28
C GLU A 74 5.32 -15.40 -2.05
N ALA A 75 5.01 -14.11 -2.16
CA ALA A 75 4.28 -13.37 -1.14
C ALA A 75 3.36 -12.31 -1.74
N THR A 76 2.30 -12.00 -0.99
CA THR A 76 1.40 -10.89 -1.29
C THR A 76 1.63 -9.78 -0.28
N VAL A 77 1.94 -8.58 -0.77
CA VAL A 77 2.01 -7.35 0.03
C VAL A 77 0.66 -6.67 -0.01
N GLU A 78 0.00 -6.54 1.13
CA GLU A 78 -1.29 -5.86 1.26
C GLU A 78 -1.12 -4.50 1.96
N PHE A 79 -1.89 -3.50 1.52
CA PHE A 79 -1.89 -2.18 2.16
C PHE A 79 -3.26 -1.51 2.08
N GLN A 80 -3.46 -0.53 2.98
CA GLN A 80 -4.59 0.39 2.94
C GLN A 80 -4.07 1.81 3.08
N LEU A 81 -4.55 2.70 2.22
CA LEU A 81 -4.20 4.12 2.17
C LEU A 81 -5.47 4.97 2.26
N LEU A 82 -5.36 6.10 2.95
CA LEU A 82 -6.42 7.10 3.02
C LEU A 82 -5.84 8.42 2.52
N PHE A 83 -6.44 8.98 1.47
CA PHE A 83 -6.04 10.26 0.90
C PHE A 83 -7.09 11.32 1.23
N THR A 84 -6.64 12.44 1.80
CA THR A 84 -7.45 13.63 1.99
C THR A 84 -6.91 14.75 1.09
N PRO A 85 -7.78 15.53 0.43
CA PRO A 85 -7.32 16.63 -0.40
C PRO A 85 -6.58 17.68 0.44
N GLU A 86 -5.37 18.08 0.01
CA GLU A 86 -4.66 19.22 0.58
C GLU A 86 -5.46 20.50 0.30
N GLY A 87 -6.29 20.89 1.25
CA GLY A 87 -7.28 21.95 1.12
C GLY A 87 -8.48 21.81 2.06
N ASN A 88 -8.63 20.67 2.74
CA ASN A 88 -9.63 20.47 3.79
C ASN A 88 -8.99 20.05 5.13
N ALA A 89 -7.89 20.69 5.51
CA ALA A 89 -7.62 20.89 6.93
C ALA A 89 -8.62 21.98 7.38
N ALA A 90 -9.50 21.63 8.32
CA ALA A 90 -10.55 22.45 8.89
C ALA A 90 -10.41 23.98 8.72
N ASP A 91 -11.50 24.63 8.32
CA ASP A 91 -11.79 26.01 8.72
C ASP A 91 -11.52 26.15 10.23
N GLY A 92 -10.33 26.67 10.58
CA GLY A 92 -9.87 26.69 11.97
C GLY A 92 -8.36 26.60 12.16
N ALA A 93 -7.71 27.73 11.95
CA ALA A 93 -6.51 28.19 12.66
C ALA A 93 -5.20 27.39 12.57
N ASP A 94 -4.16 28.16 12.24
CA ASP A 94 -2.76 28.00 12.68
C ASP A 94 -1.83 27.13 11.83
N GLY A 95 -0.85 27.81 11.22
CA GLY A 95 0.56 27.45 11.14
C GLY A 95 0.98 26.01 10.84
N GLY A 96 1.73 25.87 9.74
CA GLY A 96 2.94 25.03 9.77
C GLY A 96 2.84 23.70 9.02
N SER A 97 3.63 23.64 7.95
CA SER A 97 4.13 22.44 7.25
C SER A 97 4.29 21.21 8.16
N GLY A 98 3.66 20.09 7.80
CA GLY A 98 3.92 18.79 8.43
C GLY A 98 2.93 17.70 8.01
N SER A 99 3.25 16.95 6.96
CA SER A 99 2.60 15.66 6.68
C SER A 99 3.09 14.64 7.72
N THR A 100 2.20 14.16 8.59
CA THR A 100 2.50 13.07 9.54
C THR A 100 1.75 11.82 9.11
N ALA A 101 2.45 10.88 8.49
CA ALA A 101 1.97 9.51 8.34
C ALA A 101 2.14 8.78 9.69
N THR A 102 1.04 8.36 10.30
CA THR A 102 1.04 7.49 11.48
C THR A 102 0.92 6.05 11.01
N THR A 103 2.01 5.29 11.08
CA THR A 103 2.01 3.84 10.84
C THR A 103 1.67 3.13 12.15
N GLU A 104 0.50 2.48 12.21
CA GLU A 104 0.20 1.55 13.31
C GLU A 104 0.66 0.13 12.96
N THR A 105 1.67 -0.37 13.68
CA THR A 105 2.10 -1.77 13.59
C THR A 105 1.45 -2.55 14.74
N THR A 106 0.47 -3.39 14.44
CA THR A 106 -0.04 -4.34 15.44
C THR A 106 0.82 -5.60 15.40
N THR A 107 1.48 -5.92 16.51
CA THR A 107 2.16 -7.22 16.69
C THR A 107 1.21 -8.13 17.46
N SER A 108 0.70 -9.16 16.79
CA SER A 108 -0.09 -10.22 17.43
C SER A 108 0.88 -11.30 17.90
N ALA A 109 1.20 -11.30 19.19
CA ALA A 109 1.84 -12.42 19.84
C ALA A 109 0.77 -13.47 20.18
N ALA A 110 0.73 -14.58 19.44
CA ALA A 110 -0.04 -15.75 19.83
C ALA A 110 0.67 -16.49 20.99
N PRO A 111 -0.08 -17.11 21.91
CA PRO A 111 0.44 -17.71 23.15
C PRO A 111 1.28 -18.98 22.95
#